data_AF-A0A941FK67-F1
#
_entry.id   AF-A0A941FK67-F1
#
_cell.length_a   1.000
_cell.length_b   1.000
_cell.length_c   1.000
_cell.angle_alpha   90.00
_cell.angle_beta   90.00
_cell.angle_gamma   90.00
#
_symmetry.space_group_name_H-M   'P 1'
#
loop_
_entity.id
_entity.type
_entity.pdbx_description
1 polymer ?
#
loop_
_entity_poly.entity_id
_entity_poly.type
_entity_poly.pdbx_seq_one_letter_code
_entity_poly.pdbx_strand_id
1 'polypeptide(L)'
;MLTFLALLMIIVFIVLLSKNKLSVFGALTIVPFVFGAIATFVSGASFLDLFEWIKEGILFSVDEETGKVSTGVISPAIVILFAVLYFGLMLNVGLFDPLCEFFIKKQKETH
;
A
#
# COMPACT_ATOMS: atom_id res chain seq x y z
N MET A 1 12.05 18.20 10.80
CA MET A 1 10.75 18.61 10.23
C MET A 1 10.14 17.52 9.35
N LEU A 2 10.86 17.00 8.34
CA LEU A 2 10.42 15.89 7.48
C LEU A 2 10.08 14.59 8.22
N THR A 3 10.83 14.23 9.27
CA THR A 3 10.57 13.02 10.08
C THR A 3 9.22 13.05 10.80
N PHE A 4 8.79 14.24 11.25
CA PHE A 4 7.48 14.43 11.86
C PHE A 4 6.37 14.25 10.83
N LEU A 5 6.58 14.74 9.61
CA LEU A 5 5.64 14.58 8.49
C LEU A 5 5.53 13.10 8.06
N ALA A 6 6.63 12.35 8.09
CA ALA A 6 6.65 10.92 7.81
C ALA A 6 5.89 10.08 8.87
N LEU A 7 6.06 10.39 10.16
CA LEU A 7 5.29 9.73 11.23
C LEU A 7 3.80 10.06 11.14
N LEU A 8 3.46 11.30 10.81
CA LEU A 8 2.08 11.73 10.60
C LEU A 8 1.45 10.99 9.41
N MET A 9 2.20 10.76 8.33
CA MET A 9 1.76 9.95 7.18
C MET A 9 1.38 8.52 7.60
N ILE A 10 2.19 7.85 8.42
CA ILE A 10 1.93 6.49 8.90
C ILE A 10 0.64 6.43 9.74
N ILE A 11 0.47 7.40 10.65
CA ILE A 11 -0.74 7.48 11.49
C ILE A 11 -1.99 7.69 10.62
N VAL A 12 -1.93 8.63 9.66
CA VAL A 12 -3.05 8.91 8.75
C VAL A 12 -3.35 7.69 7.88
N PHE A 13 -2.33 7.00 7.39
CA PHE A 13 -2.48 5.77 6.60
C PHE A 13 -3.24 4.68 7.39
N ILE A 14 -2.82 4.40 8.63
CA ILE A 14 -3.47 3.40 9.49
C ILE A 14 -4.93 3.81 9.77
N VAL A 15 -5.17 5.08 10.12
CA VAL A 15 -6.53 5.58 10.43
C VAL A 15 -7.45 5.49 9.21
N LEU A 16 -6.98 5.85 8.02
CA LEU A 16 -7.78 5.73 6.78
C LEU A 16 -8.12 4.28 6.46
N LEU A 17 -7.16 3.37 6.65
CA LEU A 17 -7.34 1.95 6.40
C LEU A 17 -8.33 1.31 7.40
N SER A 18 -8.22 1.65 8.69
CA SER A 18 -9.17 1.20 9.72
C SER A 18 -10.60 1.68 9.50
N LYS A 19 -10.79 2.82 8.82
CA LYS A 19 -12.13 3.35 8.52
C LYS A 19 -12.81 2.64 7.34
N ASN A 20 -12.18 1.67 6.68
CA ASN A 20 -12.72 0.85 5.57
C ASN A 20 -13.36 1.66 4.43
N LYS A 21 -13.08 2.97 4.33
CA LYS A 21 -13.68 3.85 3.30
C LYS A 21 -12.90 3.86 1.99
N LEU A 22 -11.71 3.25 1.98
CA LEU A 22 -10.85 3.13 0.82
C LEU A 22 -10.35 1.69 0.73
N SER A 23 -10.33 1.14 -0.49
CA SER A 23 -9.56 -0.07 -0.78
C SER A 23 -8.11 0.13 -0.33
N VAL A 24 -7.46 -0.94 0.12
CA VAL A 24 -6.03 -0.94 0.49
C VAL A 24 -5.18 -0.29 -0.60
N PHE A 25 -5.53 -0.47 -1.88
CA PHE A 25 -4.88 0.18 -3.02
C PHE A 25 -5.04 1.70 -3.03
N GLY A 26 -6.25 2.19 -2.75
CA GLY A 26 -6.53 3.63 -2.71
C GLY A 26 -5.81 4.32 -1.56
N ALA A 27 -5.76 3.69 -0.39
CA ALA A 27 -5.00 4.20 0.75
C ALA A 27 -3.50 4.22 0.47
N LEU A 28 -2.95 3.18 -0.17
CA LEU A 28 -1.52 3.07 -0.48
C LEU A 28 -1.06 4.06 -1.55
N THR A 29 -1.93 4.47 -2.49
CA THR A 29 -1.56 5.41 -3.54
C THR A 29 -1.79 6.86 -3.11
N ILE A 30 -2.96 7.17 -2.55
CA ILE A 30 -3.37 8.56 -2.30
C ILE A 30 -2.62 9.16 -1.11
N VAL A 31 -2.41 8.39 -0.03
CA VAL A 31 -1.80 8.93 1.19
C VAL A 31 -0.35 9.35 0.95
N PRO A 32 0.55 8.51 0.41
CA PRO A 32 1.93 8.92 0.14
C PRO A 32 2.02 10.03 -0.90
N PHE A 33 1.10 10.06 -1.89
CA PHE A 33 1.07 11.10 -2.90
C PHE A 33 0.73 12.49 -2.31
N VAL A 34 -0.29 12.56 -1.44
CA VAL A 34 -0.69 13.82 -0.78
C VAL A 34 0.42 14.29 0.19
N PHE A 35 1.02 13.38 0.96
CA PHE A 35 2.11 13.73 1.87
C PHE A 35 3.41 14.10 1.12
N GLY A 36 3.67 13.48 -0.02
CA GLY A 36 4.76 13.85 -0.93
C GLY A 36 4.56 15.26 -1.49
N ALA A 37 3.35 15.60 -1.93
CA ALA A 37 3.04 16.95 -2.42
C ALA A 37 3.17 18.02 -1.33
N ILE A 38 2.82 17.69 -0.07
CA ILE A 38 3.06 18.57 1.07
C ILE A 38 4.58 18.70 1.33
N ALA A 39 5.34 17.61 1.23
CA ALA A 39 6.79 17.63 1.43
C ALA A 39 7.51 18.49 0.38
N THR A 40 7.10 18.47 -0.89
CA THR A 40 7.70 19.34 -1.92
C THR A 40 7.38 20.82 -1.69
N PHE A 41 6.17 21.14 -1.24
CA PHE A 41 5.81 22.51 -0.86
C PHE A 41 6.61 23.01 0.35
N VAL A 42 6.88 22.13 1.33
CA VAL A 42 7.66 22.44 2.53
C VAL A 42 9.17 22.53 2.27
N SER A 43 9.70 21.76 1.31
CA SER A 43 11.12 21.80 0.92
C SER A 43 11.44 22.80 -0.20
N GLY A 44 10.44 23.44 -0.82
CA GLY A 44 10.64 24.35 -1.96
C GLY A 44 11.09 23.64 -3.24
N ALA A 45 10.86 22.33 -3.33
CA ALA A 45 11.24 21.49 -4.46
C ALA A 45 10.18 21.54 -5.59
N SER A 46 10.60 21.27 -6.82
CA SER A 46 9.71 21.29 -7.98
C SER A 46 8.85 20.03 -8.06
N PHE A 47 7.75 20.09 -8.82
CA PHE A 47 6.87 18.94 -9.04
C PHE A 47 7.58 17.78 -9.78
N LEU A 48 8.67 18.08 -10.48
CA LEU A 48 9.55 17.09 -11.11
C LEU A 48 10.30 16.25 -10.08
N ASP A 49 10.78 16.87 -9.00
CA ASP A 49 11.53 16.20 -7.94
C ASP A 49 10.63 15.20 -7.19
N LEU A 50 9.33 15.51 -7.03
CA LEU A 50 8.34 14.55 -6.52
C LEU A 50 8.30 13.29 -7.39
N PHE A 51 8.24 13.47 -8.70
CA PHE A 51 8.11 12.38 -9.65
C PHE A 51 9.40 11.58 -9.76
N GLU A 52 10.54 12.23 -9.56
CA GLU A 52 11.85 11.60 -9.46
C GLU A 52 11.97 10.77 -8.18
N TRP A 53 11.58 11.31 -7.02
CA TRP A 53 11.55 10.56 -5.75
C TRP A 53 10.56 9.38 -5.78
N ILE A 54 9.42 9.52 -6.45
CA ILE A 54 8.47 8.42 -6.65
C ILE A 54 9.09 7.34 -7.55
N LYS A 55 9.73 7.73 -8.67
CA LYS A 55 10.41 6.79 -9.56
C LYS A 55 11.55 6.09 -8.83
N GLU A 56 12.34 6.80 -8.07
CA GLU A 56 13.47 6.29 -7.30
C GLU A 56 13.05 5.35 -6.15
N GLY A 57 11.92 5.66 -5.50
CA GLY A 57 11.34 4.80 -4.47
C GLY A 57 10.69 3.53 -5.01
N ILE A 58 10.14 3.56 -6.23
CA ILE A 58 9.46 2.41 -6.86
C ILE A 58 10.43 1.57 -7.71
N LEU A 59 11.22 2.22 -8.55
CA LEU A 59 12.18 1.66 -9.48
C LEU A 59 13.58 2.00 -8.94
N PHE A 60 14.31 0.97 -8.52
CA PHE A 60 15.74 0.96 -8.19
C PHE A 60 16.47 2.29 -8.42
N SER A 61 16.87 2.98 -7.35
CA SER A 61 17.90 4.01 -7.48
C SER A 61 19.25 3.33 -7.74
N VAL A 62 19.85 3.62 -8.89
CA VAL A 62 21.28 3.46 -9.11
C VAL A 62 21.89 4.83 -8.82
N ASP A 63 22.41 4.96 -7.61
CA ASP A 63 23.24 6.09 -7.20
C ASP A 63 24.60 5.96 -7.92
N GLU A 64 24.85 6.85 -8.89
CA GLU A 64 25.95 6.79 -9.85
C GLU A 64 27.36 6.90 -9.20
N GLU A 65 27.45 7.24 -7.91
CA GLU A 65 28.73 7.34 -7.19
C GLU A 65 28.99 6.23 -6.15
N THR A 66 28.01 5.37 -5.79
CA THR A 66 28.21 4.38 -4.71
C THR A 66 27.78 2.94 -5.00
N GLY A 67 27.28 2.63 -6.20
CA GLY A 67 27.14 1.24 -6.68
C GLY A 67 26.25 0.33 -5.83
N LYS A 68 25.41 0.88 -4.94
CA LYS A 68 24.51 0.12 -4.08
C LYS A 68 23.10 0.17 -4.64
N VAL A 69 22.71 -0.95 -5.22
CA VAL A 69 21.37 -1.22 -5.72
C VAL A 69 20.42 -1.30 -4.52
N SER A 70 19.73 -0.20 -4.20
CA SER A 70 18.64 -0.23 -3.24
C SER A 70 17.50 -1.04 -3.84
N THR A 71 17.15 -2.15 -3.20
CA THR A 71 16.13 -3.08 -3.66
C THR A 71 14.79 -2.36 -3.79
N GLY A 72 14.38 -2.04 -5.02
CA GLY A 72 13.09 -1.42 -5.28
C GLY A 72 11.96 -2.27 -4.70
N VAL A 73 10.98 -1.62 -4.07
CA VAL A 73 9.82 -2.29 -3.44
C VAL A 73 8.78 -2.77 -4.46
N ILE A 74 9.06 -2.64 -5.77
CA ILE A 74 8.15 -3.02 -6.85
C ILE A 74 7.76 -4.49 -6.81
N SER A 75 8.70 -5.39 -6.50
CA SER A 75 8.43 -6.83 -6.48
C SER A 75 7.45 -7.22 -5.36
N PRO A 76 7.65 -6.81 -4.09
CA PRO A 76 6.65 -6.97 -3.04
C PRO A 76 5.32 -6.26 -3.35
N ALA A 77 5.38 -5.04 -3.91
CA ALA A 77 4.19 -4.24 -4.20
C ALA A 77 3.25 -4.93 -5.21
N ILE A 78 3.79 -5.53 -6.27
CA ILE A 78 2.99 -6.28 -7.25
C ILE A 78 2.31 -7.50 -6.63
N VAL A 79 3.02 -8.23 -5.76
CA VAL A 79 2.46 -9.41 -5.08
C VAL A 79 1.34 -9.00 -4.12
N ILE A 80 1.53 -7.96 -3.33
CA ILE A 80 0.51 -7.44 -2.42
C ILE A 80 -0.70 -6.92 -3.22
N LEU A 81 -0.47 -6.19 -4.32
CA LEU A 81 -1.53 -5.70 -5.20
C LEU A 81 -2.35 -6.86 -5.78
N PHE A 82 -1.66 -7.88 -6.30
CA PHE A 82 -2.30 -9.09 -6.81
C PHE A 82 -3.11 -9.79 -5.71
N ALA A 83 -2.54 -9.97 -4.52
CA ALA A 83 -3.22 -10.62 -3.41
C ALA A 83 -4.49 -9.87 -3.01
N VAL A 84 -4.43 -8.55 -2.81
CA VAL A 84 -5.61 -7.75 -2.41
C VAL A 84 -6.70 -7.78 -3.47
N LEU A 85 -6.35 -7.65 -4.76
CA LEU A 85 -7.32 -7.71 -5.85
C LEU A 85 -7.95 -9.09 -5.99
N TYR A 86 -7.14 -10.15 -5.88
CA TYR A 86 -7.60 -11.53 -5.95
C TYR A 86 -8.50 -11.89 -4.76
N PHE A 87 -8.09 -11.55 -3.53
CA PHE A 87 -8.93 -11.71 -2.34
C PHE A 87 -10.23 -10.92 -2.44
N GLY A 88 -10.17 -9.69 -2.94
CA GLY A 88 -11.37 -8.88 -3.20
C GLY A 88 -12.32 -9.53 -4.21
N LEU A 89 -11.79 -10.09 -5.29
CA LEU A 89 -12.59 -10.81 -6.29
C LEU A 89 -13.21 -12.09 -5.70
N MET A 90 -12.44 -12.86 -4.94
CA MET A 90 -12.91 -14.07 -4.24
C MET A 90 -14.05 -13.78 -3.26
N LEU A 91 -13.97 -12.66 -2.52
CA LEU A 91 -15.04 -12.19 -1.65
C LEU A 91 -16.30 -11.82 -2.45
N ASN A 92 -16.14 -11.13 -3.58
CA ASN A 92 -17.28 -10.72 -4.42
C ASN A 92 -18.00 -11.89 -5.10
N VAL A 93 -17.29 -12.95 -5.47
CA VAL A 93 -17.91 -14.15 -6.10
C VAL A 93 -18.49 -15.13 -5.10
N GLY A 94 -18.49 -14.82 -3.80
CA GLY A 94 -19.10 -15.66 -2.77
C GLY A 94 -18.35 -16.97 -2.51
N LEU A 95 -17.04 -17.05 -2.81
CA LEU A 95 -16.25 -18.28 -2.56
C LEU A 95 -16.17 -18.63 -1.06
N PHE A 96 -16.53 -17.69 -0.20
CA PHE A 96 -16.64 -17.87 1.25
C PHE A 96 -17.95 -18.53 1.68
N ASP A 97 -19.00 -18.51 0.86
CA ASP A 97 -20.30 -19.12 1.18
C ASP A 97 -20.21 -20.65 1.31
N PRO A 98 -19.63 -21.41 0.36
CA PRO A 98 -19.46 -22.85 0.52
C PRO A 98 -18.45 -23.21 1.62
N LEU A 99 -17.46 -22.35 1.89
CA LEU A 99 -16.53 -22.49 3.02
C LEU A 99 -17.27 -22.38 4.36
N CYS A 100 -18.11 -21.37 4.53
CA CYS A 100 -18.93 -21.19 5.72
C CYS A 100 -19.90 -22.37 5.92
N GLU A 101 -20.55 -22.84 4.86
CA GLU A 101 -21.46 -23.98 4.93
C GLU A 101 -20.73 -25.28 5.30
N PHE A 102 -19.51 -25.50 4.79
CA PHE A 102 -18.66 -26.62 5.18
C PHE A 102 -18.30 -26.59 6.67
N PHE A 103 -17.92 -25.43 7.21
CA PHE A 103 -17.63 -25.28 8.63
C PHE A 103 -18.85 -25.53 9.52
N ILE A 104 -20.02 -25.03 9.12
CA ILE A 104 -21.28 -25.25 9.84
C ILE A 104 -21.66 -26.74 9.84
N LYS A 105 -21.54 -27.44 8.70
CA LYS A 105 -21.80 -28.88 8.62
C LYS A 105 -20.87 -29.68 9.52
N LYS A 106 -19.57 -29.39 9.50
CA LYS A 106 -18.59 -30.13 10.31
C LYS A 106 -18.82 -29.95 11.81
N GLN A 107 -19.20 -28.75 12.25
CA GLN A 107 -19.58 -28.49 13.64
C GLN A 107 -20.86 -29.24 14.03
N LYS A 108 -21.82 -29.34 13.11
CA LYS A 108 -23.10 -30.04 13.34
C LYS A 108 -22.97 -31.56 13.34
N GLU A 109 -21.97 -32.14 12.68
CA GLU A 109 -21.65 -33.58 12.72
C GLU A 109 -20.82 -33.99 13.95
N THR A 110 -20.28 -33.03 14.71
CA THR A 110 -19.46 -33.30 15.90
C THR A 110 -20.28 -33.27 17.21
N HIS A 111 -21.58 -32.95 17.14
CA HIS A 111 -22.55 -33.02 18.24
C HIS A 111 -23.66 -34.00 17.91
#